data_AF-A0A2E1K0V2-F1
#
_entry.id   AF-A0A2E1K0V2-F1
#
_cell.length_a   1.000
_cell.length_b   1.000
_cell.length_c   1.000
_cell.angle_alpha   90.00
_cell.angle_beta   90.00
_cell.angle_gamma   90.00
#
_symmetry.space_group_name_H-M   'P 1'
#
loop_
_entity.id
_entity.type
_entity.pdbx_description
1 polymer ?
#
loop_
_entity_poly.entity_id
_entity_poly.type
_entity_poly.pdbx_seq_one_letter_code
_entity_poly.pdbx_strand_id
1 'polypeptide(L)'
;MLNKLCARGLYWSFFMVMMIYKISRFLAKLFCVGLIFLLAFRGYGLYHYTYVLQENTDFKTSVKTPVLTRFSEGDMRLNHQLSSQLNAYVINLDRSTDRWNTIKPKLDMMHIPYYRLSAVDGKAIPNETLRMSADDNKSKELFGRLLKGAEIGCYLSHYFAIQDFMASSSSYALILEDDLDFSPQELTRVIQDLLHVKDKWDIANLYTTGGVRKHKTVTTLPRDERSLVYFTTRTHMAVAYLLNRKAGQALLQKSLPVVLPYDWVIIREWDLGIKYRGVLPIVGKHHDLNYSNISSDKRPLSAESGYSRYTSQMFEYANRKAHYYNNFLRALW
;
A
#
# COMPACT_ATOMS: atom_id res chain seq x y z
N MET A 1 54.19 -2.87 -32.48
CA MET A 1 52.89 -3.54 -32.74
C MET A 1 52.44 -4.47 -31.59
N LEU A 2 53.35 -4.99 -30.77
CA LEU A 2 53.04 -5.90 -29.64
C LEU A 2 52.34 -5.25 -28.42
N ASN A 3 52.59 -3.97 -28.10
CA ASN A 3 51.99 -3.33 -26.91
C ASN A 3 50.48 -2.99 -27.03
N LYS A 4 49.91 -2.94 -28.25
CA LYS A 4 48.48 -2.66 -28.44
C LYS A 4 47.59 -3.92 -28.37
N LEU A 5 48.18 -5.11 -28.53
CA LEU A 5 47.46 -6.39 -28.40
C LEU A 5 47.32 -6.82 -26.94
N CYS A 6 48.34 -6.57 -26.10
CA CYS A 6 48.32 -6.91 -24.68
C CYS A 6 47.29 -6.07 -23.89
N ALA A 7 47.14 -4.78 -24.21
CA ALA A 7 46.16 -3.90 -23.58
C ALA A 7 44.70 -4.26 -23.94
N ARG A 8 44.46 -4.80 -25.14
CA ARG A 8 43.13 -5.30 -25.54
C ARG A 8 42.76 -6.60 -24.83
N GLY A 9 43.71 -7.52 -24.64
CA GLY A 9 43.45 -8.77 -23.89
C GLY A 9 43.09 -8.54 -22.42
N LEU A 10 43.77 -7.60 -21.76
CA LEU A 10 43.47 -7.21 -20.36
C LEU A 10 42.09 -6.53 -20.23
N TYR A 11 41.69 -5.70 -21.21
CA TYR A 11 40.38 -5.05 -21.22
C TYR A 11 39.22 -6.04 -21.36
N TRP A 12 39.35 -7.04 -22.25
CA TRP A 12 38.33 -8.07 -22.44
C TRP A 12 38.21 -9.00 -21.23
N SER A 13 39.35 -9.32 -20.59
CA SER A 13 39.38 -10.11 -19.35
C SER A 13 38.67 -9.40 -18.20
N PHE A 14 38.91 -8.09 -18.04
CA PHE A 14 38.27 -7.28 -17.00
C PHE A 14 36.77 -7.11 -17.23
N PHE A 15 36.34 -6.92 -18.49
CA PHE A 15 34.92 -6.80 -18.85
C PHE A 15 34.17 -8.11 -18.61
N MET A 16 34.79 -9.26 -18.92
CA MET A 16 34.23 -10.58 -18.69
C MET A 16 34.10 -10.89 -17.19
N VAL A 17 35.10 -10.54 -16.38
CA VAL A 17 35.03 -10.67 -14.91
C VAL A 17 33.93 -9.79 -14.32
N MET A 18 33.78 -8.54 -14.79
CA MET A 18 32.69 -7.66 -14.35
C MET A 18 31.30 -8.16 -14.77
N MET A 19 31.18 -8.78 -15.93
CA MET A 19 29.93 -9.38 -16.40
C MET A 19 29.57 -10.62 -15.57
N ILE A 20 30.54 -11.50 -15.29
CA ILE A 20 30.36 -12.66 -14.41
C ILE A 20 30.03 -12.20 -12.98
N TYR A 21 30.63 -11.11 -12.49
CA TYR A 21 30.31 -10.53 -11.19
C TYR A 21 28.89 -9.94 -11.14
N LYS A 22 28.42 -9.29 -12.21
CA LYS A 22 27.03 -8.80 -12.30
C LYS A 22 26.02 -9.94 -12.38
N ILE A 23 26.31 -10.97 -13.16
CA ILE A 23 25.44 -12.16 -13.31
C ILE A 23 25.40 -12.94 -11.98
N SER A 24 26.53 -13.14 -11.31
CA SER A 24 26.57 -13.81 -10.00
C SER A 24 25.84 -13.01 -8.91
N ARG A 25 25.92 -11.68 -8.88
CA ARG A 25 25.10 -10.86 -7.97
C ARG A 25 23.61 -10.89 -8.30
N PHE A 26 23.25 -10.99 -9.58
CA PHE A 26 21.86 -11.12 -10.01
C PHE A 26 21.29 -12.50 -9.64
N LEU A 27 22.05 -13.57 -9.87
CA LEU A 27 21.70 -14.94 -9.48
C LEU A 27 21.67 -15.11 -7.95
N ALA A 28 22.60 -14.50 -7.21
CA ALA A 28 22.57 -14.48 -5.75
C ALA A 28 21.36 -13.72 -5.19
N LYS A 29 20.93 -12.62 -5.85
CA LYS A 29 19.67 -11.93 -5.51
C LYS A 29 18.45 -12.80 -5.77
N LEU A 30 18.39 -13.52 -6.89
CA LEU A 30 17.33 -14.49 -7.19
C LEU A 30 17.29 -15.64 -6.17
N PHE A 31 18.46 -16.15 -5.75
CA PHE A 31 18.58 -17.19 -4.74
C PHE A 31 18.18 -16.70 -3.33
N CYS A 32 18.57 -15.48 -2.94
CA CYS A 32 18.18 -14.90 -1.65
C CYS A 32 16.67 -14.59 -1.59
N VAL A 33 16.09 -14.09 -2.70
CA VAL A 33 14.64 -13.90 -2.81
C VAL A 33 13.93 -15.27 -2.71
N GLY A 34 14.41 -16.28 -3.43
CA GLY A 34 13.90 -17.66 -3.34
C GLY A 34 14.02 -18.30 -1.95
N LEU A 35 15.08 -18.01 -1.19
CA LEU A 35 15.28 -18.53 0.16
C LEU A 35 14.34 -17.89 1.18
N ILE A 36 14.03 -16.60 1.02
CA ILE A 36 13.00 -15.90 1.80
C ILE A 36 11.61 -16.51 1.50
N PHE A 37 11.34 -16.86 0.23
CA PHE A 37 10.11 -17.59 -0.15
C PHE A 37 10.03 -19.00 0.46
N LEU A 38 11.13 -19.76 0.47
CA LEU A 38 11.15 -21.14 1.01
C LEU A 38 10.99 -21.18 2.54
N LEU A 39 11.50 -20.17 3.25
CA LEU A 39 11.33 -20.04 4.69
C LEU A 39 9.90 -19.55 5.06
N ALA A 40 9.27 -18.73 4.21
CA ALA A 40 7.86 -18.38 4.36
C ALA A 40 6.93 -19.59 4.11
N PHE A 41 7.23 -20.44 3.12
CA PHE A 41 6.39 -21.60 2.79
C PHE A 41 6.41 -22.72 3.84
N ARG A 42 7.49 -22.88 4.63
CA ARG A 42 7.58 -23.93 5.67
C ARG A 42 6.65 -23.72 6.89
N GLY A 43 5.93 -22.59 6.97
CA GLY A 43 5.00 -22.28 8.07
C GLY A 43 3.51 -22.51 7.77
N TYR A 44 3.11 -22.83 6.54
CA TYR A 44 1.70 -22.95 6.18
C TYR A 44 1.22 -24.40 6.24
N GLY A 45 0.67 -24.79 7.39
CA GLY A 45 -0.15 -25.99 7.51
C GLY A 45 -1.44 -25.83 6.71
N LEU A 46 -1.72 -26.79 5.83
CA LEU A 46 -3.01 -26.98 5.16
C LEU A 46 -4.08 -27.26 6.21
N TYR A 47 -4.95 -26.28 6.50
CA TYR A 47 -6.19 -26.52 7.21
C TYR A 47 -7.33 -26.62 6.21
N HIS A 48 -7.74 -27.86 5.92
CA HIS A 48 -9.05 -28.14 5.35
C HIS A 48 -10.11 -27.93 6.44
N TYR A 49 -10.97 -26.92 6.30
CA TYR A 49 -12.18 -26.79 7.11
C TYR A 49 -13.36 -27.41 6.34
N THR A 50 -13.71 -28.65 6.69
CA THR A 50 -15.01 -29.25 6.37
C THR A 50 -16.04 -28.77 7.40
N TYR A 51 -17.09 -28.09 6.92
CA TYR A 51 -18.23 -27.73 7.75
C TYR A 51 -18.97 -29.00 8.18
N VAL A 52 -18.99 -29.27 9.48
CA VAL A 52 -19.91 -30.25 10.09
C VAL A 52 -20.99 -29.44 10.79
N LEU A 53 -22.21 -29.53 10.28
CA LEU A 53 -23.41 -29.07 10.97
C LEU A 53 -23.70 -30.06 12.11
N GLN A 54 -23.76 -29.56 13.35
CA GLN A 54 -24.32 -30.32 14.46
C GLN A 54 -25.26 -29.40 15.23
N GLU A 55 -26.54 -29.75 15.19
CA GLU A 55 -27.58 -29.20 16.06
C GLU A 55 -27.35 -29.73 17.49
N ASN A 56 -27.40 -28.85 18.49
CA ASN A 56 -28.20 -29.08 19.70
C ASN A 56 -28.32 -27.84 20.59
N THR A 57 -29.59 -27.44 20.75
CA THR A 57 -30.35 -27.08 21.96
C THR A 57 -29.69 -26.37 23.16
N ASP A 58 -30.40 -25.32 23.57
CA ASP A 58 -30.49 -24.72 24.90
C ASP A 58 -29.37 -23.80 25.39
N PHE A 59 -29.49 -22.51 25.05
CA PHE A 59 -29.10 -21.43 25.96
C PHE A 59 -30.04 -20.22 25.83
N LYS A 60 -30.83 -19.96 26.88
CA LYS A 60 -31.64 -18.75 27.01
C LYS A 60 -30.74 -17.59 27.40
N THR A 61 -30.52 -16.65 26.48
CA THR A 61 -30.06 -15.29 26.82
C THR A 61 -30.86 -14.26 26.03
N SER A 62 -31.34 -13.25 26.74
CA SER A 62 -32.21 -12.17 26.27
C SER A 62 -31.69 -11.55 24.97
N VAL A 63 -32.39 -11.80 23.88
CA VAL A 63 -32.14 -11.17 22.58
C VAL A 63 -32.58 -9.71 22.69
N LYS A 64 -31.62 -8.79 22.78
CA LYS A 64 -31.84 -7.42 22.31
C LYS A 64 -31.90 -7.50 20.79
N THR A 65 -33.11 -7.42 20.25
CA THR A 65 -33.37 -7.44 18.81
C THR A 65 -32.48 -6.39 18.14
N PRO A 66 -31.61 -6.76 17.18
CA PRO A 66 -30.94 -5.75 16.37
C PRO A 66 -32.03 -5.03 15.58
N VAL A 67 -31.99 -3.70 15.59
CA VAL A 67 -32.75 -2.90 14.63
C VAL A 67 -32.19 -3.25 13.25
N LEU A 68 -32.83 -4.20 12.58
CA LEU A 68 -32.63 -4.48 11.16
C LEU A 68 -33.06 -3.24 10.39
N THR A 69 -32.12 -2.35 10.10
CA THR A 69 -32.28 -1.44 8.96
C THR A 69 -32.47 -2.31 7.73
N ARG A 70 -33.70 -2.41 7.21
CA ARG A 70 -33.98 -3.07 5.93
C ARG A 70 -33.07 -2.46 4.87
N PHE A 71 -32.06 -3.21 4.44
CA PHE A 71 -31.41 -2.95 3.17
C PHE A 71 -32.46 -3.14 2.08
N SER A 72 -32.57 -2.17 1.16
CA SER A 72 -33.47 -2.31 0.02
C SER A 72 -32.96 -3.45 -0.88
N GLU A 73 -33.82 -4.04 -1.71
CA GLU A 73 -33.38 -5.04 -2.71
C GLU A 73 -32.26 -4.50 -3.62
N GLY A 74 -32.23 -3.19 -3.86
CA GLY A 74 -31.16 -2.50 -4.57
C GLY A 74 -29.81 -2.62 -3.86
N ASP A 75 -29.79 -2.42 -2.53
CA ASP A 75 -28.57 -2.50 -1.71
C ASP A 75 -27.99 -3.92 -1.69
N MET A 76 -28.85 -4.94 -1.64
CA MET A 76 -28.41 -6.34 -1.68
C MET A 76 -27.76 -6.72 -3.03
N ARG A 77 -28.33 -6.28 -4.16
CA ARG A 77 -27.74 -6.54 -5.49
C ARG A 77 -26.39 -5.82 -5.67
N LEU A 78 -26.28 -4.58 -5.17
CA LEU A 78 -25.05 -3.81 -5.18
C LEU A 78 -23.93 -4.46 -4.36
N ASN A 79 -24.25 -5.01 -3.18
CA ASN A 79 -23.28 -5.74 -2.35
C ASN A 79 -22.83 -7.06 -2.97
N HIS A 80 -23.73 -7.76 -3.68
CA HIS A 80 -23.35 -8.93 -4.47
C HIS A 80 -22.39 -8.56 -5.63
N GLN A 81 -22.62 -7.43 -6.30
CA GLN A 81 -21.72 -6.96 -7.35
C GLN A 81 -20.34 -6.56 -6.78
N LEU A 82 -20.32 -5.88 -5.63
CA LEU A 82 -19.07 -5.55 -4.94
C LEU A 82 -18.25 -6.79 -4.59
N SER A 83 -18.87 -7.77 -3.95
CA SER A 83 -18.20 -9.01 -3.51
C SER A 83 -17.61 -9.83 -4.66
N SER A 84 -18.16 -9.70 -5.88
CA SER A 84 -17.62 -10.37 -7.08
C SER A 84 -16.39 -9.67 -7.69
N GLN A 85 -16.15 -8.38 -7.40
CA GLN A 85 -15.12 -7.58 -8.07
C GLN A 85 -14.03 -7.07 -7.13
N LEU A 86 -14.25 -7.12 -5.82
CA LEU A 86 -13.43 -6.47 -4.81
C LEU A 86 -13.07 -7.43 -3.67
N ASN A 87 -11.78 -7.49 -3.35
CA ASN A 87 -11.29 -8.08 -2.11
C ASN A 87 -10.73 -6.98 -1.20
N ALA A 88 -10.96 -7.09 0.11
CA ALA A 88 -10.28 -6.28 1.09
C ALA A 88 -9.06 -7.02 1.67
N TYR A 89 -7.97 -6.30 1.89
CA TYR A 89 -6.75 -6.82 2.50
C TYR A 89 -6.39 -5.94 3.69
N VAL A 90 -6.35 -6.55 4.86
CA VAL A 90 -6.17 -5.84 6.14
C VAL A 90 -4.78 -6.14 6.66
N ILE A 91 -3.92 -5.15 6.64
CA ILE A 91 -2.56 -5.22 7.17
C ILE A 91 -2.65 -5.13 8.69
N ASN A 92 -2.24 -6.20 9.36
CA ASN A 92 -2.28 -6.28 10.82
C ASN A 92 -1.08 -7.08 11.31
N LEU A 93 -0.37 -6.57 12.31
CA LEU A 93 0.71 -7.33 12.97
C LEU A 93 0.10 -8.51 13.74
N ASP A 94 0.75 -9.68 13.69
CA ASP A 94 0.20 -10.87 14.36
C ASP A 94 -0.02 -10.68 15.87
N ARG A 95 0.87 -9.93 16.52
CA ARG A 95 0.76 -9.57 17.94
C ARG A 95 -0.34 -8.53 18.25
N SER A 96 -0.88 -7.85 17.25
CA SER A 96 -1.88 -6.78 17.41
C SER A 96 -3.30 -7.36 17.38
N THR A 97 -3.57 -8.32 18.25
CA THR A 97 -4.86 -9.02 18.33
C THR A 97 -6.01 -8.10 18.70
N ASP A 98 -5.80 -7.09 19.53
CA ASP A 98 -6.84 -6.17 19.96
C ASP A 98 -7.34 -5.27 18.82
N ARG A 99 -6.41 -4.81 17.97
CA ARG A 99 -6.72 -4.05 16.75
C ARG A 99 -7.49 -4.91 15.75
N TRP A 100 -7.07 -6.18 15.59
CA TRP A 100 -7.82 -7.14 14.78
C TRP A 100 -9.25 -7.36 15.28
N ASN A 101 -9.42 -7.58 16.59
CA ASN A 101 -10.74 -7.76 17.22
C ASN A 101 -11.63 -6.51 17.09
N THR A 102 -11.03 -5.32 16.93
CA THR A 102 -11.75 -4.06 16.73
C THR A 102 -12.22 -3.88 15.29
N ILE A 103 -11.37 -4.20 14.31
CA ILE A 103 -11.70 -3.98 12.88
C ILE A 103 -12.53 -5.12 12.30
N LYS A 104 -12.35 -6.36 12.76
CA LYS A 104 -13.02 -7.55 12.19
C LYS A 104 -14.55 -7.44 12.15
N PRO A 105 -15.26 -7.06 13.23
CA PRO A 105 -16.73 -6.94 13.17
C PRO A 105 -17.21 -5.89 12.15
N LYS A 106 -16.41 -4.83 11.92
CA LYS A 106 -16.70 -3.82 10.90
C LYS A 106 -16.61 -4.38 9.50
N LEU A 107 -15.59 -5.20 9.23
CA LEU A 107 -15.41 -5.90 7.96
C LEU A 107 -16.53 -6.91 7.70
N ASP A 108 -16.94 -7.66 8.72
CA ASP A 108 -18.05 -8.62 8.64
C ASP A 108 -19.35 -7.93 8.18
N MET A 109 -19.61 -6.71 8.65
CA MET A 109 -20.78 -5.91 8.26
C MET A 109 -20.73 -5.33 6.83
N MET A 110 -19.57 -5.31 6.17
CA MET A 110 -19.46 -4.80 4.81
C MET A 110 -19.90 -5.81 3.75
N HIS A 111 -19.95 -7.11 4.10
CA HIS A 111 -20.23 -8.19 3.15
C HIS A 111 -19.33 -8.21 1.91
N ILE A 112 -18.08 -7.76 2.07
CA ILE A 112 -17.02 -7.82 1.06
C ILE A 112 -16.02 -8.90 1.49
N PRO A 113 -15.57 -9.81 0.61
CA PRO A 113 -14.51 -10.76 0.94
C PRO A 113 -13.28 -10.03 1.45
N TYR A 114 -12.78 -10.43 2.62
CA TYR A 114 -11.61 -9.81 3.22
C TYR A 114 -10.58 -10.83 3.71
N TYR A 115 -9.32 -10.43 3.70
CA TYR A 115 -8.18 -11.24 4.10
C TYR A 115 -7.35 -10.48 5.14
N ARG A 116 -7.08 -11.11 6.27
CA ARG A 116 -6.08 -10.63 7.22
C ARG A 116 -4.71 -10.97 6.68
N LEU A 117 -3.86 -9.98 6.52
CA LEU A 117 -2.46 -10.15 6.15
C LEU A 117 -1.58 -9.92 7.36
N SER A 118 -0.71 -10.90 7.64
CA SER A 118 0.33 -10.75 8.65
C SER A 118 1.31 -9.68 8.18
N ALA A 119 1.29 -8.54 8.87
CA ALA A 119 2.15 -7.42 8.56
C ALA A 119 3.61 -7.76 8.91
N VAL A 120 4.53 -7.28 8.07
CA VAL A 120 5.96 -7.40 8.31
C VAL A 120 6.36 -6.52 9.48
N ASP A 121 6.67 -7.15 10.61
CA ASP A 121 7.19 -6.44 11.75
C ASP A 121 8.67 -6.07 11.58
N GLY A 122 8.91 -4.91 10.98
CA GLY A 122 10.26 -4.40 10.80
C GLY A 122 11.02 -4.10 12.09
N LYS A 123 10.40 -4.20 13.28
CA LYS A 123 11.10 -4.12 14.57
C LYS A 123 11.56 -5.49 15.10
N ALA A 124 10.88 -6.58 14.74
CA ALA A 124 11.24 -7.94 15.16
C ALA A 124 12.25 -8.61 14.22
N ILE A 125 12.39 -8.12 12.98
CA ILE A 125 13.34 -8.67 12.01
C ILE A 125 14.74 -8.07 12.23
N PRO A 126 15.80 -8.90 12.26
CA PRO A 126 17.19 -8.41 12.31
C PRO A 126 17.47 -7.40 11.19
N ASN A 127 18.12 -6.30 11.54
CA ASN A 127 18.28 -5.15 10.65
C ASN A 127 19.04 -5.52 9.36
N GLU A 128 20.02 -6.41 9.46
CA GLU A 128 20.80 -6.92 8.32
C GLU A 128 19.90 -7.64 7.31
N THR A 129 18.97 -8.45 7.80
CA THR A 129 18.02 -9.19 6.96
C THR A 129 17.01 -8.24 6.32
N LEU A 130 16.45 -7.32 7.11
CA LEU A 130 15.46 -6.36 6.63
C LEU A 130 16.06 -5.42 5.57
N ARG A 131 17.33 -5.03 5.71
CA ARG A 131 18.01 -4.18 4.73
C ARG A 131 18.32 -4.87 3.42
N MET A 132 18.22 -6.19 3.31
CA MET A 132 18.34 -6.88 2.02
C MET A 132 17.25 -6.48 1.03
N SER A 133 16.09 -6.01 1.51
CA SER A 133 15.02 -5.51 0.66
C SER A 133 15.13 -4.03 0.32
N ALA A 134 16.10 -3.30 0.88
CA ALA A 134 16.25 -1.84 0.73
C ALA A 134 17.55 -1.46 0.02
N ASP A 135 17.57 -0.27 -0.58
CA ASP A 135 18.80 0.36 -1.09
C ASP A 135 19.10 1.61 -0.28
N ASP A 136 19.93 1.44 0.75
CA ASP A 136 20.32 2.47 1.70
C ASP A 136 20.99 3.69 1.06
N ASN A 137 21.77 3.49 -0.01
CA ASN A 137 22.44 4.59 -0.69
C ASN A 137 21.42 5.43 -1.46
N LYS A 138 20.51 4.76 -2.19
CA LYS A 138 19.44 5.45 -2.91
C LYS A 138 18.43 6.09 -1.97
N SER A 139 18.16 5.48 -0.81
CA SER A 139 17.36 6.11 0.26
C SER A 139 18.02 7.39 0.77
N LYS A 140 19.32 7.39 1.07
CA LYS A 140 20.00 8.63 1.46
C LYS A 140 19.87 9.71 0.38
N GLU A 141 20.05 9.35 -0.88
CA GLU A 141 19.96 10.29 -2.00
C GLU A 141 18.55 10.87 -2.20
N LEU A 142 17.51 10.02 -2.20
CA LEU A 142 16.14 10.39 -2.57
C LEU A 142 15.24 10.77 -1.39
N PHE A 143 15.58 10.32 -0.18
CA PHE A 143 14.80 10.57 1.03
C PHE A 143 15.55 11.47 2.02
N GLY A 144 16.87 11.59 1.88
CA GLY A 144 17.75 12.33 2.78
C GLY A 144 18.18 11.56 4.03
N ARG A 145 17.74 10.30 4.19
CA ARG A 145 18.12 9.43 5.30
C ARG A 145 17.86 7.97 4.99
N LEU A 146 18.41 7.10 5.84
CA LEU A 146 18.02 5.69 5.89
C LEU A 146 16.55 5.55 6.32
N LEU A 147 15.88 4.56 5.75
CA LEU A 147 14.60 4.09 6.24
C LEU A 147 14.78 3.40 7.60
N LYS A 148 13.84 3.64 8.49
CA LYS A 148 13.73 2.90 9.76
C LYS A 148 13.19 1.50 9.46
N GLY A 149 13.52 0.52 10.29
CA GLY A 149 13.01 -0.85 10.12
C GLY A 149 11.49 -0.90 10.05
N ALA A 150 10.79 -0.14 10.90
CA ALA A 150 9.34 -0.01 10.85
C ALA A 150 8.80 0.56 9.51
N GLU A 151 9.53 1.46 8.86
CA GLU A 151 9.14 2.00 7.54
C GLU A 151 9.32 0.96 6.44
N ILE A 152 10.38 0.15 6.50
CA ILE A 152 10.59 -0.97 5.57
C ILE A 152 9.52 -2.05 5.80
N GLY A 153 9.20 -2.38 7.05
CA GLY A 153 8.13 -3.34 7.39
C GLY A 153 6.75 -2.89 6.89
N CYS A 154 6.38 -1.63 7.12
CA CYS A 154 5.16 -1.06 6.56
C CYS A 154 5.15 -1.15 5.02
N TYR A 155 6.27 -0.79 4.37
CA TYR A 155 6.40 -0.90 2.92
C TYR A 155 6.17 -2.31 2.40
N LEU A 156 6.87 -3.29 2.97
CA LEU A 156 6.76 -4.69 2.55
C LEU A 156 5.36 -5.25 2.82
N SER A 157 4.69 -4.81 3.88
CA SER A 157 3.31 -5.23 4.18
C SER A 157 2.34 -4.80 3.07
N HIS A 158 2.44 -3.56 2.58
CA HIS A 158 1.65 -3.12 1.44
C HIS A 158 2.06 -3.82 0.14
N TYR A 159 3.36 -4.06 -0.06
CA TYR A 159 3.84 -4.82 -1.22
C TYR A 159 3.20 -6.21 -1.28
N PHE A 160 3.20 -6.96 -0.18
CA PHE A 160 2.58 -8.29 -0.12
C PHE A 160 1.06 -8.23 -0.28
N ALA A 161 0.39 -7.22 0.29
CA ALA A 161 -1.03 -7.05 0.06
C ALA A 161 -1.38 -6.84 -1.42
N ILE A 162 -0.57 -6.06 -2.14
CA ILE A 162 -0.74 -5.84 -3.57
C ILE A 162 -0.36 -7.11 -4.35
N GLN A 163 0.65 -7.85 -3.92
CA GLN A 163 1.03 -9.12 -4.54
C GLN A 163 -0.13 -10.13 -4.47
N ASP A 164 -0.74 -10.30 -3.30
CA ASP A 164 -1.89 -11.19 -3.10
C ASP A 164 -3.09 -10.75 -3.95
N PHE A 165 -3.36 -9.44 -3.99
CA PHE A 165 -4.36 -8.88 -4.90
C PHE A 165 -4.08 -9.22 -6.37
N MET A 166 -2.84 -9.06 -6.82
CA MET A 166 -2.50 -9.32 -8.21
C MET A 166 -2.59 -10.82 -8.57
N ALA A 167 -2.42 -11.71 -7.59
CA ALA A 167 -2.64 -13.15 -7.72
C ALA A 167 -4.12 -13.55 -7.72
N SER A 168 -5.03 -12.69 -7.24
CA SER A 168 -6.48 -12.94 -7.28
C SER A 168 -7.11 -12.56 -8.62
N SER A 169 -8.34 -13.03 -8.86
CA SER A 169 -9.17 -12.65 -10.02
C SER A 169 -9.96 -11.35 -9.82
N SER A 170 -9.84 -10.70 -8.66
CA SER A 170 -10.60 -9.49 -8.35
C SER A 170 -10.11 -8.31 -9.21
N SER A 171 -11.04 -7.42 -9.57
CA SER A 171 -10.77 -6.22 -10.36
C SER A 171 -10.18 -5.09 -9.53
N TYR A 172 -10.52 -5.07 -8.25
CA TYR A 172 -10.14 -4.03 -7.29
C TYR A 172 -9.69 -4.65 -5.97
N ALA A 173 -8.84 -3.92 -5.25
CA ALA A 173 -8.48 -4.22 -3.87
C ALA A 173 -8.75 -3.02 -2.97
N LEU A 174 -9.28 -3.28 -1.78
CA LEU A 174 -9.35 -2.33 -0.68
C LEU A 174 -8.23 -2.68 0.30
N ILE A 175 -7.25 -1.81 0.45
CA ILE A 175 -6.16 -2.00 1.42
C ILE A 175 -6.47 -1.17 2.65
N LEU A 176 -6.43 -1.81 3.83
CA LEU A 176 -6.69 -1.19 5.13
C LEU A 176 -5.56 -1.50 6.11
N GLU A 177 -5.13 -0.52 6.88
CA GLU A 177 -4.43 -0.73 8.15
C GLU A 177 -5.46 -0.95 9.28
N ASP A 178 -5.07 -1.72 10.29
CA ASP A 178 -5.92 -2.17 11.39
C ASP A 178 -6.24 -1.12 12.48
N ASP A 179 -5.68 0.11 12.39
CA ASP A 179 -6.05 1.27 13.23
C ASP A 179 -7.03 2.25 12.59
N LEU A 180 -7.56 1.91 11.40
CA LEU A 180 -8.63 2.69 10.81
C LEU A 180 -9.95 2.44 11.57
N ASP A 181 -10.50 3.51 12.13
CA ASP A 181 -11.87 3.55 12.62
C ASP A 181 -12.80 4.10 11.54
N PHE A 182 -13.75 3.30 11.07
CA PHE A 182 -14.67 3.68 10.00
C PHE A 182 -16.09 3.15 10.24
N SER A 183 -17.06 3.80 9.61
CA SER A 183 -18.42 3.27 9.48
C SER A 183 -18.49 2.30 8.30
N PRO A 184 -18.89 1.03 8.49
CA PRO A 184 -19.02 0.05 7.40
C PRO A 184 -19.94 0.53 6.28
N GLN A 185 -21.07 1.14 6.64
CA GLN A 185 -22.07 1.63 5.69
C GLN A 185 -21.51 2.82 4.89
N GLU A 186 -20.82 3.73 5.56
CA GLU A 186 -20.16 4.86 4.89
C GLU A 186 -19.09 4.40 3.91
N LEU A 187 -18.16 3.54 4.36
CA LEU A 187 -17.08 3.04 3.51
C LEU A 187 -17.64 2.24 2.32
N THR A 188 -18.66 1.43 2.53
CA THR A 188 -19.32 0.68 1.45
C THR A 188 -19.92 1.62 0.42
N ARG A 189 -20.65 2.67 0.84
CA ARG A 189 -21.22 3.67 -0.09
C ARG A 189 -20.13 4.39 -0.89
N VAL A 190 -19.04 4.82 -0.24
CA VAL A 190 -17.91 5.46 -0.91
C VAL A 190 -17.31 4.54 -1.97
N ILE A 191 -17.07 3.27 -1.64
CA ILE A 191 -16.52 2.29 -2.58
C ILE A 191 -17.46 2.14 -3.78
N GLN A 192 -18.76 1.99 -3.54
CA GLN A 192 -19.71 1.88 -4.64
C GLN A 192 -19.66 3.14 -5.53
N ASP A 193 -19.57 4.34 -4.96
CA ASP A 193 -19.47 5.59 -5.73
C ASP A 193 -18.19 5.66 -6.55
N LEU A 194 -17.07 5.23 -5.98
CA LEU A 194 -15.80 5.14 -6.70
C LEU A 194 -15.91 4.21 -7.91
N LEU A 195 -16.63 3.09 -7.80
CA LEU A 195 -16.86 2.18 -8.93
C LEU A 195 -17.70 2.81 -10.05
N HIS A 196 -18.58 3.77 -9.76
CA HIS A 196 -19.33 4.51 -10.78
C HIS A 196 -18.44 5.49 -11.57
N VAL A 197 -17.33 5.94 -10.98
CA VAL A 197 -16.38 6.87 -11.59
C VAL A 197 -15.00 6.24 -11.81
N LYS A 198 -14.97 4.92 -12.01
CA LYS A 198 -13.76 4.08 -12.10
C LYS A 198 -12.71 4.54 -13.12
N ASP A 199 -13.10 5.25 -14.18
CA ASP A 199 -12.16 5.74 -15.19
C ASP A 199 -11.39 7.00 -14.74
N LYS A 200 -11.82 7.62 -13.63
CA LYS A 200 -11.23 8.87 -13.11
C LYS A 200 -10.11 8.63 -12.09
N TRP A 201 -9.89 7.39 -11.65
CA TRP A 201 -8.89 7.01 -10.66
C TRP A 201 -8.29 5.63 -10.96
N ASP A 202 -7.04 5.43 -10.56
CA ASP A 202 -6.37 4.12 -10.50
C ASP A 202 -6.11 3.73 -9.04
N ILE A 203 -5.84 4.73 -8.20
CA ILE A 203 -5.83 4.64 -6.73
C ILE A 203 -6.75 5.72 -6.18
N ALA A 204 -7.66 5.34 -5.29
CA ALA A 204 -8.48 6.27 -4.51
C ALA A 204 -8.09 6.16 -3.03
N ASN A 205 -7.37 7.18 -2.54
CA ASN A 205 -6.99 7.30 -1.14
C ASN A 205 -8.18 7.79 -0.31
N LEU A 206 -8.53 6.99 0.69
CA LEU A 206 -9.71 7.17 1.53
C LEU A 206 -9.37 7.89 2.83
N TYR A 207 -8.09 7.95 3.20
CA TYR A 207 -7.64 8.55 4.45
C TYR A 207 -6.37 9.41 4.28
N THR A 208 -6.32 10.57 4.93
CA THR A 208 -5.10 11.38 5.03
C THR A 208 -5.13 12.21 6.31
N THR A 209 -3.96 12.47 6.90
CA THR A 209 -3.82 13.37 8.06
C THR A 209 -3.56 14.82 7.65
N GLY A 210 -3.86 15.77 8.54
CA GLY A 210 -3.47 17.18 8.41
C GLY A 210 -4.51 18.13 7.80
N GLY A 211 -5.80 17.83 7.91
CA GLY A 211 -6.90 18.70 7.45
C GLY A 211 -7.10 18.72 5.93
N VAL A 212 -7.94 19.65 5.44
CA VAL A 212 -8.22 19.82 4.00
C VAL A 212 -6.95 20.28 3.28
N ARG A 213 -6.31 19.35 2.57
CA ARG A 213 -5.15 19.64 1.72
C ARG A 213 -5.58 20.51 0.54
N LYS A 214 -4.65 21.28 -0.03
CA LYS A 214 -4.93 22.01 -1.28
C LYS A 214 -5.26 20.99 -2.37
N HIS A 215 -6.42 21.12 -2.99
CA HIS A 215 -6.95 20.15 -3.92
C HIS A 215 -7.71 20.81 -5.06
N LYS A 216 -7.97 20.03 -6.11
CA LYS A 216 -8.93 20.36 -7.17
C LYS A 216 -9.96 19.24 -7.25
N THR A 217 -11.23 19.60 -7.31
CA THR A 217 -12.30 18.63 -7.51
C THR A 217 -12.21 18.05 -8.91
N VAL A 218 -12.24 16.72 -9.00
CA VAL A 218 -12.32 15.97 -10.26
C VAL A 218 -13.78 15.65 -10.57
N THR A 219 -14.55 15.23 -9.57
CA THR A 219 -15.99 14.97 -9.68
C THR A 219 -16.60 14.85 -8.29
N THR A 220 -17.88 15.18 -8.15
CA THR A 220 -18.67 14.81 -6.97
C THR A 220 -19.03 13.32 -7.06
N LEU A 221 -19.04 12.64 -5.92
CA LEU A 221 -19.49 11.27 -5.77
C LEU A 221 -21.03 11.24 -5.66
N PRO A 222 -21.72 10.40 -6.43
CA PRO A 222 -23.15 10.56 -6.70
C PRO A 222 -24.09 10.32 -5.51
N ARG A 223 -23.68 9.59 -4.47
CA ARG A 223 -24.56 9.20 -3.35
C ARG A 223 -24.12 9.72 -1.98
N ASP A 224 -22.95 10.34 -1.89
CA ASP A 224 -22.26 10.48 -0.60
C ASP A 224 -21.74 11.90 -0.31
N GLU A 225 -22.12 12.90 -1.13
CA GLU A 225 -21.73 14.33 -1.06
C GLU A 225 -20.21 14.61 -1.06
N ARG A 226 -19.38 13.57 -0.96
CA ARG A 226 -17.94 13.59 -1.07
C ARG A 226 -17.52 13.90 -2.51
N SER A 227 -16.29 14.37 -2.64
CA SER A 227 -15.65 14.66 -3.91
C SER A 227 -14.44 13.76 -4.10
N LEU A 228 -14.30 13.26 -5.33
CA LEU A 228 -13.03 12.75 -5.82
C LEU A 228 -12.15 13.96 -6.16
N VAL A 229 -10.94 14.00 -5.61
CA VAL A 229 -10.06 15.16 -5.72
C VAL A 229 -8.67 14.80 -6.21
N TYR A 230 -8.02 15.76 -6.85
CA TYR A 230 -6.59 15.76 -7.12
C TYR A 230 -5.88 16.61 -6.05
N PHE A 231 -4.97 16.00 -5.28
CA PHE A 231 -4.19 16.74 -4.30
C PHE A 231 -3.05 17.51 -4.97
N THR A 232 -3.08 18.84 -4.86
CA THR A 232 -2.02 19.71 -5.41
C THR A 232 -0.83 19.85 -4.47
N THR A 233 -1.01 19.45 -3.21
CA THR A 233 0.07 19.27 -2.24
C THR A 233 0.26 17.80 -1.93
N ARG A 234 1.39 17.50 -1.32
CA ARG A 234 1.67 16.16 -0.85
C ARG A 234 0.68 15.69 0.23
N THR A 235 0.27 14.43 0.13
CA THR A 235 -0.43 13.69 1.19
C THR A 235 0.56 12.80 1.95
N HIS A 236 0.13 12.38 3.13
CA HIS A 236 0.85 11.45 3.99
C HIS A 236 -0.06 10.29 4.35
N MET A 237 0.57 9.19 4.74
CA MET A 237 -0.08 7.93 5.11
C MET A 237 -0.65 7.12 3.94
N ALA A 238 -0.83 5.83 4.18
CA ALA A 238 -1.46 4.88 3.27
C ALA A 238 -2.44 3.95 4.03
N VAL A 239 -3.11 4.50 5.04
CA VAL A 239 -3.99 3.77 5.98
C VAL A 239 -5.14 3.07 5.27
N ALA A 240 -5.74 3.73 4.27
CA ALA A 240 -6.92 3.21 3.59
C ALA A 240 -6.96 3.68 2.14
N TYR A 241 -6.95 2.75 1.20
CA TYR A 241 -7.06 3.08 -0.22
C TYR A 241 -7.66 1.94 -1.04
N LEU A 242 -8.37 2.32 -2.09
CA LEU A 242 -8.85 1.41 -3.13
C LEU A 242 -7.91 1.50 -4.33
N LEU A 243 -7.55 0.37 -4.95
CA LEU A 243 -6.76 0.34 -6.17
C LEU A 243 -7.28 -0.66 -7.20
N ASN A 244 -7.06 -0.35 -8.48
CA ASN A 244 -7.33 -1.26 -9.59
C ASN A 244 -6.08 -2.08 -9.98
N ARG A 245 -6.26 -3.06 -10.89
CA ARG A 245 -5.15 -3.92 -11.36
C ARG A 245 -4.01 -3.15 -12.03
N LYS A 246 -4.31 -2.06 -12.75
CA LYS A 246 -3.28 -1.21 -13.39
C LYS A 246 -2.37 -0.59 -12.33
N ALA A 247 -2.94 -0.03 -11.27
CA ALA A 247 -2.17 0.50 -10.15
C ALA A 247 -1.38 -0.59 -9.43
N GLY A 248 -1.99 -1.75 -9.17
CA GLY A 248 -1.30 -2.88 -8.54
C GLY A 248 -0.06 -3.31 -9.32
N GLN A 249 -0.17 -3.46 -10.65
CA GLN A 249 0.95 -3.79 -11.53
C GLN A 249 2.05 -2.72 -11.49
N ALA A 250 1.68 -1.44 -11.63
CA ALA A 250 2.64 -0.34 -11.61
C ALA A 250 3.43 -0.28 -10.30
N LEU A 251 2.75 -0.48 -9.16
CA LEU A 251 3.37 -0.51 -7.84
C LEU A 251 4.32 -1.70 -7.68
N LEU A 252 3.92 -2.92 -8.07
CA LEU A 252 4.80 -4.09 -7.96
C LEU A 252 6.04 -3.99 -8.85
N GLN A 253 5.92 -3.40 -10.05
CA GLN A 253 7.06 -3.24 -10.96
C GLN A 253 8.14 -2.28 -10.45
N LYS A 254 7.76 -1.28 -9.63
CA LYS A 254 8.65 -0.20 -9.18
C LYS A 254 8.96 -0.21 -7.69
N SER A 255 8.51 -1.22 -6.96
CA SER A 255 8.52 -1.21 -5.49
C SER A 255 9.80 -1.72 -4.85
N LEU A 256 10.57 -2.56 -5.54
CA LEU A 256 11.80 -3.15 -5.01
C LEU A 256 13.03 -2.77 -5.85
N PRO A 257 14.19 -2.48 -5.22
CA PRO A 257 14.40 -2.39 -3.76
C PRO A 257 13.69 -1.19 -3.13
N VAL A 258 13.40 -1.27 -1.83
CA VAL A 258 12.76 -0.20 -1.07
C VAL A 258 13.73 0.97 -0.93
N VAL A 259 13.39 2.10 -1.54
CA VAL A 259 14.20 3.33 -1.51
C VAL A 259 13.53 4.47 -0.74
N LEU A 260 12.22 4.43 -0.59
CA LEU A 260 11.40 5.49 -0.01
C LEU A 260 10.30 4.87 0.85
N PRO A 261 9.75 5.59 1.83
CA PRO A 261 8.58 5.10 2.56
C PRO A 261 7.39 4.94 1.61
N TYR A 262 6.49 4.02 1.94
CA TYR A 262 5.42 3.63 1.02
C TYR A 262 4.48 4.78 0.67
N ASP A 263 4.15 5.62 1.65
CA ASP A 263 3.33 6.81 1.48
C ASP A 263 3.99 7.90 0.60
N TRP A 264 5.30 7.83 0.38
CA TRP A 264 5.98 8.65 -0.64
C TRP A 264 5.83 8.04 -2.04
N VAL A 265 5.84 6.72 -2.17
CA VAL A 265 5.83 6.03 -3.47
C VAL A 265 4.43 6.03 -4.09
N ILE A 266 3.39 5.68 -3.32
CA ILE A 266 2.03 5.51 -3.83
C ILE A 266 1.46 6.77 -4.49
N ILE A 267 1.94 7.95 -4.10
CA ILE A 267 1.49 9.25 -4.59
C ILE A 267 2.23 9.75 -5.85
N ARG A 268 3.20 8.98 -6.37
CA ARG A 268 4.03 9.37 -7.52
C ARG A 268 3.38 8.99 -8.84
N GLU A 269 2.24 9.60 -9.14
CA GLU A 269 1.53 9.40 -10.41
C GLU A 269 2.43 9.58 -11.64
N TRP A 270 3.38 10.51 -11.58
CA TRP A 270 4.33 10.79 -12.66
C TRP A 270 5.35 9.69 -12.90
N ASP A 271 5.70 8.94 -11.87
CA ASP A 271 6.60 7.81 -11.97
C ASP A 271 5.81 6.55 -12.31
N LEU A 272 4.65 6.34 -11.68
CA LEU A 272 3.85 5.13 -11.81
C LEU A 272 2.97 5.10 -13.07
N GLY A 273 2.68 6.25 -13.70
CA GLY A 273 1.77 6.32 -14.86
C GLY A 273 0.30 6.06 -14.50
N ILE A 274 -0.10 6.41 -13.27
CA ILE A 274 -1.42 6.13 -12.69
C ILE A 274 -2.14 7.42 -12.28
N LYS A 275 -3.45 7.32 -12.06
CA LYS A 275 -4.30 8.37 -11.48
C LYS A 275 -4.49 8.14 -9.97
N TYR A 276 -3.69 8.76 -9.13
CA TYR A 276 -3.89 8.83 -7.68
C TYR A 276 -4.87 9.96 -7.32
N ARG A 277 -5.96 9.62 -6.66
CA ARG A 277 -7.00 10.57 -6.24
C ARG A 277 -7.27 10.44 -4.76
N GLY A 278 -7.72 11.53 -4.15
CA GLY A 278 -8.27 11.52 -2.80
C GLY A 278 -9.79 11.50 -2.81
N VAL A 279 -10.36 11.03 -1.71
CA VAL A 279 -11.76 11.26 -1.38
C VAL A 279 -11.84 12.28 -0.24
N LEU A 280 -12.62 13.34 -0.43
CA LEU A 280 -12.86 14.37 0.58
C LEU A 280 -14.36 14.66 0.75
N PRO A 281 -14.89 14.83 1.98
CA PRO A 281 -14.24 14.53 3.27
C PRO A 281 -13.67 13.10 3.38
N ILE A 282 -12.63 12.92 4.19
CA ILE A 282 -11.96 11.61 4.37
C ILE A 282 -12.92 10.58 4.96
N VAL A 283 -12.65 9.30 4.71
CA VAL A 283 -13.40 8.17 5.25
C VAL A 283 -12.75 7.71 6.53
N GLY A 284 -13.49 7.78 7.64
CA GLY A 284 -13.01 7.31 8.94
C GLY A 284 -11.99 8.23 9.63
N LYS A 285 -11.48 7.73 10.75
CA LYS A 285 -10.54 8.39 11.66
C LYS A 285 -9.45 7.39 12.04
N HIS A 286 -8.28 7.88 12.41
CA HIS A 286 -7.22 7.03 12.94
C HIS A 286 -7.37 6.97 14.45
N HIS A 287 -7.43 5.76 15.03
CA HIS A 287 -7.67 5.58 16.47
C HIS A 287 -6.57 6.26 17.32
N ASP A 288 -5.34 6.26 16.82
CA ASP A 288 -4.19 6.86 17.49
C ASP A 288 -3.79 8.20 16.82
N LEU A 289 -4.48 9.30 17.13
CA LEU A 289 -4.00 10.64 16.72
C LEU A 289 -2.70 11.06 17.45
N ASN A 290 -2.31 10.32 18.50
CA ASN A 290 -1.18 10.69 19.36
C ASN A 290 0.11 9.89 19.14
N TYR A 291 0.09 8.74 18.46
CA TYR A 291 1.31 7.97 18.21
C TYR A 291 1.20 7.20 16.89
N SER A 292 1.77 7.75 15.82
CA SER A 292 2.40 6.84 14.86
C SER A 292 3.50 6.12 15.64
N ASN A 293 3.34 4.84 15.97
CA ASN A 293 4.37 4.01 16.63
C ASN A 293 5.67 3.86 15.79
N ILE A 294 5.76 4.61 14.68
CA ILE A 294 6.84 4.71 13.70
C ILE A 294 7.75 5.94 13.98
N SER A 295 7.30 6.96 14.73
CA SER A 295 8.03 8.25 14.84
C SER A 295 8.73 8.55 16.16
N SER A 296 8.71 7.66 17.17
CA SER A 296 9.28 7.97 18.49
C SER A 296 10.81 8.13 18.54
N ASP A 297 11.55 7.69 17.52
CA ASP A 297 13.00 7.87 17.47
C ASP A 297 13.35 9.27 16.91
N LYS A 298 13.44 10.27 17.81
CA LYS A 298 13.84 11.67 17.56
C LYS A 298 15.37 11.84 17.61
N ARG A 299 16.12 11.05 16.85
CA ARG A 299 17.54 11.36 16.67
C ARG A 299 17.68 12.66 15.84
N PRO A 300 18.46 13.65 16.30
CA PRO A 300 18.68 14.87 15.52
C PRO A 300 19.29 14.51 14.17
N LEU A 301 18.73 15.08 13.11
CA LEU A 301 19.26 14.95 11.77
C LEU A 301 20.62 15.66 11.71
N SER A 302 21.64 15.00 11.15
CA SER A 302 22.89 15.69 10.81
C SER A 302 22.62 16.78 9.76
N ALA A 303 23.44 17.84 9.72
CA ALA A 303 23.28 18.91 8.73
C ALA A 303 23.26 18.39 7.28
N GLU A 304 24.07 17.38 6.98
CA GLU A 304 24.11 16.69 5.68
C GLU A 304 22.79 15.98 5.36
N SER A 305 22.20 15.27 6.33
CA SER A 305 20.87 14.66 6.17
C SER A 305 19.75 15.70 6.05
N GLY A 306 19.91 16.87 6.67
CA GLY A 306 19.01 18.01 6.52
C GLY A 306 19.01 18.58 5.10
N TYR A 307 20.20 18.83 4.53
CA TYR A 307 20.35 19.33 3.17
C TYR A 307 19.83 18.34 2.13
N SER A 308 20.23 17.07 2.22
CA SER A 308 19.77 16.02 1.30
C SER A 308 18.25 15.80 1.36
N ARG A 309 17.65 15.93 2.55
CA ARG A 309 16.19 15.87 2.70
C ARG A 309 15.48 17.08 2.09
N TYR A 310 16.08 18.26 2.13
CA TYR A 310 15.53 19.46 1.49
C TYR A 310 15.56 19.34 -0.04
N THR A 311 16.71 18.95 -0.61
CA THR A 311 16.85 18.77 -2.07
C THR A 311 15.90 17.70 -2.60
N SER A 312 15.75 16.58 -1.86
CA SER A 312 14.77 15.54 -2.16
C SER A 312 13.33 16.07 -2.23
N GLN A 313 12.92 16.88 -1.24
CA GLN A 313 11.58 17.47 -1.23
C GLN A 313 11.36 18.45 -2.39
N MET A 314 12.37 19.23 -2.76
CA MET A 314 12.31 20.13 -3.90
C MET A 314 12.19 19.37 -5.22
N PHE A 315 12.93 18.28 -5.38
CA PHE A 315 12.85 17.40 -6.55
C PHE A 315 11.45 16.78 -6.69
N GLU A 316 10.89 16.25 -5.59
CA GLU A 316 9.52 15.73 -5.56
C GLU A 316 8.48 16.78 -5.93
N TYR A 317 8.63 17.99 -5.40
CA TYR A 317 7.74 19.10 -5.70
C TYR A 317 7.81 19.48 -7.19
N ALA A 318 9.02 19.58 -7.75
CA ALA A 318 9.25 19.92 -9.15
C ALA A 318 8.64 18.88 -10.09
N ASN A 319 8.88 17.58 -9.87
CA ASN A 319 8.31 16.51 -10.70
C ASN A 319 6.78 16.48 -10.65
N ARG A 320 6.21 16.62 -9.44
CA ARG A 320 4.75 16.71 -9.28
C ARG A 320 4.17 17.92 -10.01
N LYS A 321 4.81 19.09 -9.88
CA LYS A 321 4.39 20.31 -10.57
C LYS A 321 4.47 20.17 -12.08
N ALA A 322 5.57 19.63 -12.60
CA ALA A 322 5.76 19.39 -14.04
C ALA A 322 4.69 18.43 -14.57
N HIS A 323 4.46 17.30 -13.89
CA HIS A 323 3.39 16.37 -14.24
C HIS A 323 2.01 17.02 -14.20
N TYR A 324 1.74 17.82 -13.17
CA TYR A 324 0.49 18.57 -13.06
C TYR A 324 0.30 19.53 -14.24
N TYR A 325 1.28 20.37 -14.56
CA TYR A 325 1.17 21.31 -15.68
C TYR A 325 0.99 20.59 -17.02
N ASN A 326 1.77 19.53 -17.26
CA ASN A 326 1.70 18.76 -18.51
C ASN A 326 0.33 18.07 -18.71
N ASN A 327 -0.29 17.56 -17.64
CA ASN A 327 -1.57 16.86 -17.73
C ASN A 327 -2.80 17.75 -17.55
N PHE A 328 -2.70 18.83 -16.76
CA PHE A 328 -3.79 19.78 -16.58
C PHE A 328 -4.00 20.64 -17.83
N LEU A 329 -2.91 21.09 -18.49
CA LEU A 329 -3.04 21.85 -19.72
C LEU A 329 -3.59 20.97 -20.86
N ARG A 330 -3.17 19.71 -20.97
CA ARG A 330 -3.73 18.76 -21.96
C ARG A 330 -5.19 18.39 -21.76
N ALA A 331 -5.78 18.69 -20.60
CA ALA A 331 -7.20 18.48 -20.33
C ALA A 331 -8.05 19.75 -20.59
N LEU A 332 -7.41 20.87 -20.93
CA LEU A 332 -8.03 22.17 -21.24
C LEU A 332 -7.95 22.55 -22.73
N TRP A 333 -7.35 21.69 -23.55
CA TRP A 333 -7.30 21.73 -25.01
C TRP A 333 -7.77 20.38 -25.53
#